data_AF-A0A0R1GLF6-F1
#
_entry.id   AF-A0A0R1GLF6-F1
#
_cell.length_a   1.000
_cell.length_b   1.000
_cell.length_c   1.000
_cell.angle_alpha   90.00
_cell.angle_beta   90.00
_cell.angle_gamma   90.00
#
_symmetry.space_group_name_H-M   'P 1'
#
loop_
_entity.id
_entity.type
_entity.pdbx_description
1 polymer ?
#
loop_
_entity_poly.entity_id
_entity_poly.type
_entity_poly.pdbx_seq_one_letter_code
_entity_poly.pdbx_strand_id
1 'polypeptide(L)'
;MKETILLGSYTRHVGTGIYQATLDTDAQTLTPAQPYLTVGNPTYLAVSKAHRLYSVATDIDANDTQVGGVAAFDLADFQSPLAINQVFAPGAAPAYVAVDEPRQLVYSANYHTGQALVHRILPDGSLVLTDTVTRHGQGPQPEQDSAHIHYTDLTPDQRLVCCDLGSDEVLTFDVTAQGKLTLVATYKTTPGFGPRHLVYHPTLPIAYLIGELGSAVQVLHYDAATGQFTAGAQQSTLAAAFTGHNGGAAIRITRDGRYLYVSNRGENTLVGFAISADGETLTCQQRISVAGDFPRDFALDPSDTFLVCANQNSSNLTLFKRDATTGQLTQLAANIACSEPVCVHFMHI
;
A
#
# COMPACT_ATOMS: atom_id res chain seq x y z
N MET A 1 1.07 -21.71 14.07
CA MET A 1 0.37 -20.56 14.68
C MET A 1 -0.76 -20.12 13.74
N LYS A 2 -1.80 -19.43 14.24
CA LYS A 2 -2.85 -18.87 13.38
C LYS A 2 -2.75 -17.35 13.35
N GLU A 3 -2.65 -16.80 12.16
CA GLU A 3 -2.49 -15.36 11.92
C GLU A 3 -3.71 -14.85 11.16
N THR A 4 -4.26 -13.73 11.62
CA THR A 4 -5.45 -13.13 11.02
C THR A 4 -5.05 -12.10 9.97
N ILE A 5 -5.76 -12.10 8.84
CA ILE A 5 -5.54 -11.21 7.72
C ILE A 5 -6.83 -10.45 7.46
N LEU A 6 -6.77 -9.13 7.42
CA LEU A 6 -7.82 -8.29 6.85
C LEU A 6 -7.53 -8.03 5.38
N LEU A 7 -8.58 -8.04 4.58
CA LEU A 7 -8.53 -7.96 3.12
C LEU A 7 -9.43 -6.82 2.67
N GLY A 8 -8.80 -5.75 2.16
CA GLY A 8 -9.53 -4.66 1.51
C GLY A 8 -9.90 -5.05 0.09
N SER A 9 -11.09 -4.64 -0.36
CA SER A 9 -11.61 -4.99 -1.69
C SER A 9 -12.21 -3.80 -2.42
N TYR A 10 -12.41 -3.95 -3.72
CA TYR A 10 -13.48 -3.21 -4.38
C TYR A 10 -14.84 -3.85 -4.08
N THR A 11 -15.91 -3.06 -4.20
CA THR A 11 -17.30 -3.51 -4.06
C THR A 11 -18.08 -3.15 -5.31
N ARG A 12 -17.47 -3.34 -6.50
CA ARG A 12 -18.06 -2.98 -7.79
C ARG A 12 -19.02 -4.05 -8.30
N HIS A 13 -18.81 -5.30 -7.86
CA HIS A 13 -19.63 -6.43 -8.25
C HIS A 13 -20.27 -7.09 -7.02
N VAL A 14 -19.80 -8.26 -6.61
CA VAL A 14 -20.39 -9.05 -5.52
C VAL A 14 -19.72 -8.79 -4.16
N GLY A 15 -18.68 -7.95 -4.14
CA GLY A 15 -17.95 -7.61 -2.92
C GLY A 15 -18.79 -6.79 -1.95
N THR A 16 -18.73 -7.09 -0.65
CA THR A 16 -19.50 -6.39 0.39
C THR A 16 -18.68 -5.40 1.23
N GLY A 17 -17.35 -5.48 1.17
CA GLY A 17 -16.46 -4.59 1.91
C GLY A 17 -15.18 -5.29 2.32
N ILE A 18 -14.88 -5.29 3.61
CA ILE A 18 -13.65 -5.88 4.15
C ILE A 18 -13.91 -7.35 4.46
N TYR A 19 -12.95 -8.19 4.10
CA TYR A 19 -12.96 -9.61 4.39
C TYR A 19 -11.87 -9.97 5.40
N GLN A 20 -12.00 -11.15 6.00
CA GLN A 20 -10.98 -11.74 6.85
C GLN A 20 -10.60 -13.14 6.36
N ALA A 21 -9.35 -13.52 6.57
CA ALA A 21 -8.84 -14.86 6.35
C ALA A 21 -7.84 -15.24 7.46
N THR A 22 -7.55 -16.53 7.59
CA THR A 22 -6.57 -17.04 8.56
C THR A 22 -5.48 -17.82 7.84
N LEU A 23 -4.24 -17.41 8.05
CA LEU A 23 -3.06 -18.20 7.72
C LEU A 23 -2.74 -19.11 8.91
N ASP A 24 -2.77 -20.42 8.69
CA ASP A 24 -2.24 -21.40 9.63
C ASP A 24 -0.80 -21.74 9.22
N THR A 25 0.17 -21.20 9.96
CA THR A 25 1.60 -21.33 9.64
C THR A 25 2.16 -22.72 9.91
N ASP A 26 1.51 -23.52 10.78
CA ASP A 26 1.93 -24.90 11.05
C ASP A 26 1.43 -25.82 9.93
N ALA A 27 0.16 -25.66 9.54
CA ALA A 27 -0.44 -26.41 8.44
C ALA A 27 -0.01 -25.89 7.05
N GLN A 28 0.54 -24.67 6.98
CA GLN A 28 0.90 -23.96 5.74
C GLN A 28 -0.30 -23.79 4.80
N THR A 29 -1.46 -23.44 5.38
CA THR A 29 -2.72 -23.25 4.64
C THR A 29 -3.33 -21.89 4.93
N LEU A 30 -4.09 -21.36 3.96
CA LEU A 30 -4.85 -20.12 4.08
C LEU A 30 -6.32 -20.43 3.86
N THR A 31 -7.18 -20.01 4.78
CA THR A 31 -8.63 -20.20 4.65
C THR A 31 -9.21 -19.33 3.54
N PRO A 32 -10.33 -19.73 2.90
CA PRO A 32 -11.10 -18.82 2.06
C PRO A 32 -11.53 -17.56 2.82
N ALA A 33 -11.53 -16.42 2.14
CA ALA A 33 -11.90 -15.15 2.75
C ALA A 33 -13.40 -15.14 3.11
N GLN A 34 -13.72 -14.67 4.32
CA GLN A 34 -15.08 -14.51 4.81
C GLN A 34 -15.41 -13.02 4.97
N PRO A 35 -16.65 -12.57 4.67
CA PRO A 35 -17.06 -11.20 4.94
C PRO A 35 -16.81 -10.82 6.41
N TYR A 36 -16.34 -9.60 6.65
CA TYR A 36 -16.04 -9.09 7.99
C TYR A 36 -16.75 -7.78 8.30
N LEU A 37 -16.54 -6.75 7.48
CA LEU A 37 -17.20 -5.45 7.61
C LEU A 37 -17.83 -5.05 6.28
N THR A 38 -19.08 -4.59 6.32
CA THR A 38 -19.74 -4.00 5.15
C THR A 38 -19.39 -2.52 5.05
N VAL A 39 -18.69 -2.14 3.99
CA VAL A 39 -18.27 -0.76 3.71
C VAL A 39 -17.98 -0.64 2.22
N GLY A 40 -18.29 0.50 1.61
CA GLY A 40 -18.11 0.70 0.17
C GLY A 40 -16.64 0.89 -0.21
N ASN A 41 -16.16 0.10 -1.18
CA ASN A 41 -14.82 0.17 -1.77
C ASN A 41 -13.65 0.38 -0.78
N PRO A 42 -13.46 -0.50 0.24
CA PRO A 42 -12.37 -0.41 1.19
C PRO A 42 -11.03 -0.87 0.61
N THR A 43 -10.52 -0.11 -0.36
CA THR A 43 -9.39 -0.53 -1.19
C THR A 43 -8.02 -0.48 -0.51
N TYR A 44 -7.91 0.11 0.68
CA TYR A 44 -6.69 0.14 1.49
C TYR A 44 -7.02 0.28 2.97
N LEU A 45 -6.24 -0.40 3.81
CA LEU A 45 -6.49 -0.54 5.24
C LEU A 45 -5.24 -0.18 6.05
N ALA A 46 -5.44 0.42 7.21
CA ALA A 46 -4.42 0.56 8.25
C ALA A 46 -5.03 0.28 9.62
N VAL A 47 -4.29 -0.42 10.49
CA VAL A 47 -4.72 -0.74 11.85
C VAL A 47 -3.74 -0.15 12.84
N SER A 48 -4.25 0.55 13.85
CA SER A 48 -3.45 1.09 14.94
C SER A 48 -3.16 0.05 16.02
N LYS A 49 -2.18 0.33 16.89
CA LYS A 49 -1.84 -0.43 18.10
C LYS A 49 -2.99 -0.47 19.12
N ALA A 50 -3.94 0.46 19.03
CA ALA A 50 -5.16 0.45 19.84
C ALA A 50 -6.28 -0.42 19.22
N HIS A 51 -5.96 -1.25 18.22
CA HIS A 51 -6.90 -2.07 17.46
C HIS A 51 -8.01 -1.25 16.80
N ARG A 52 -7.70 -0.04 16.32
CA ARG A 52 -8.62 0.74 15.48
C ARG A 52 -8.25 0.56 14.03
N LEU A 53 -9.23 0.20 13.21
CA LEU A 53 -9.10 0.07 11.77
C LEU A 53 -9.52 1.36 11.08
N TYR A 54 -8.67 1.83 10.19
CA TYR A 54 -8.93 2.94 9.28
C TYR A 54 -8.94 2.39 7.86
N SER A 55 -10.05 2.61 7.17
CA SER A 55 -10.25 2.14 5.81
C SER A 55 -10.53 3.34 4.93
N VAL A 56 -9.94 3.36 3.73
CA VAL A 56 -10.53 4.17 2.65
C VAL A 56 -11.97 3.68 2.43
N ALA A 57 -12.90 4.56 2.08
CA ALA A 57 -14.28 4.17 1.86
C ALA A 57 -15.03 5.16 0.98
N THR A 58 -16.02 4.66 0.25
CA THR A 58 -16.99 5.45 -0.53
C THR A 58 -18.41 5.18 -0.05
N ASP A 59 -19.30 6.16 -0.22
CA ASP A 59 -20.74 6.01 -0.03
C ASP A 59 -21.51 6.91 -1.01
N ILE A 60 -22.84 6.80 -1.01
CA ILE A 60 -23.75 7.72 -1.70
C ILE A 60 -24.47 8.55 -0.64
N ASP A 61 -24.39 9.88 -0.76
CA ASP A 61 -25.05 10.78 0.18
C ASP A 61 -26.57 10.89 -0.08
N ALA A 62 -27.26 11.66 0.76
CA ALA A 62 -28.71 11.86 0.65
C ALA A 62 -29.17 12.54 -0.66
N ASN A 63 -28.23 13.10 -1.44
CA ASN A 63 -28.49 13.75 -2.72
C ASN A 63 -28.05 12.89 -3.93
N ASP A 64 -27.85 11.58 -3.73
CA ASP A 64 -27.38 10.66 -4.76
C ASP A 64 -25.99 11.03 -5.32
N THR A 65 -25.18 11.71 -4.50
CA THR A 65 -23.82 12.12 -4.87
C THR A 65 -22.80 11.18 -4.24
N GLN A 66 -21.82 10.74 -5.04
CA GLN A 66 -20.71 9.96 -4.53
C GLN A 66 -19.87 10.79 -3.55
N VAL A 67 -19.65 10.23 -2.38
CA VAL A 67 -18.74 10.75 -1.36
C VAL A 67 -17.65 9.72 -1.04
N GLY A 68 -16.50 10.18 -0.59
CA GLY A 68 -15.39 9.31 -0.22
C GLY A 68 -14.46 9.94 0.81
N GLY A 69 -13.72 9.08 1.51
CA GLY A 69 -12.80 9.50 2.56
C GLY A 69 -12.34 8.32 3.40
N VAL A 70 -12.23 8.52 4.71
CA VAL A 70 -11.77 7.49 5.65
C VAL A 70 -12.88 7.12 6.62
N ALA A 71 -13.12 5.82 6.77
CA ALA A 71 -13.99 5.22 7.77
C ALA A 71 -13.15 4.63 8.91
N ALA A 72 -13.58 4.85 10.16
CA ALA A 72 -12.92 4.34 11.36
C ALA A 72 -13.79 3.30 12.07
N PHE A 73 -13.18 2.20 12.50
CA PHE A 73 -13.81 1.09 13.21
C PHE A 73 -12.98 0.72 14.44
N ASP A 74 -13.66 0.32 15.51
CA ASP A 74 -13.05 -0.29 16.70
C ASP A 74 -13.02 -1.81 16.53
N LEU A 75 -11.84 -2.41 16.62
CA LEU A 75 -11.59 -3.85 16.57
C LEU A 75 -11.11 -4.41 17.92
N ALA A 76 -11.29 -3.70 19.04
CA ALA A 76 -10.92 -4.17 20.37
C ALA A 76 -11.58 -5.52 20.70
N ASP A 77 -12.84 -5.70 20.31
CA ASP A 77 -13.45 -7.02 20.13
C ASP A 77 -13.48 -7.37 18.64
N PHE A 78 -12.48 -8.13 18.19
CA PHE A 78 -12.36 -8.52 16.79
C PHE A 78 -13.57 -9.32 16.28
N GLN A 79 -14.32 -10.01 17.15
CA GLN A 79 -15.52 -10.75 16.74
C GLN A 79 -16.74 -9.85 16.52
N SER A 80 -16.73 -8.65 17.10
CA SER A 80 -17.84 -7.69 17.03
C SER A 80 -17.30 -6.28 16.77
N PRO A 81 -16.74 -6.01 15.58
CA PRO A 81 -16.20 -4.71 15.25
C PRO A 81 -17.29 -3.63 15.24
N LEU A 82 -16.98 -2.44 15.71
CA LEU A 82 -17.93 -1.33 15.81
C LEU A 82 -17.52 -0.18 14.91
N ALA A 83 -18.44 0.36 14.11
CA ALA A 83 -18.19 1.61 13.40
C ALA A 83 -18.07 2.78 14.39
N ILE A 84 -17.06 3.63 14.21
CA ILE A 84 -16.84 4.82 15.04
C ILE A 84 -17.39 6.05 14.31
N ASN A 85 -16.75 6.45 13.20
CA ASN A 85 -17.24 7.52 12.34
C ASN A 85 -16.67 7.42 10.92
N GLN A 86 -17.16 8.30 10.06
CA GLN A 86 -16.69 8.49 8.68
C GLN A 86 -16.37 9.96 8.47
N VAL A 87 -15.23 10.25 7.84
CA VAL A 87 -14.86 11.61 7.42
C VAL A 87 -14.79 11.62 5.91
N PHE A 88 -15.93 11.92 5.29
CA PHE A 88 -16.09 11.93 3.83
C PHE A 88 -16.23 13.34 3.29
N ALA A 89 -15.85 13.50 2.02
CA ALA A 89 -16.08 14.69 1.22
C ALA A 89 -16.72 14.29 -0.13
N PRO A 90 -17.39 15.22 -0.84
CA PRO A 90 -17.86 14.97 -2.20
C PRO A 90 -16.72 14.53 -3.12
N GLY A 91 -16.97 13.49 -3.92
CA GLY A 91 -16.03 12.95 -4.89
C GLY A 91 -15.46 11.59 -4.51
N ALA A 92 -14.37 11.23 -5.17
CA ALA A 92 -13.76 9.90 -5.05
C ALA A 92 -13.03 9.71 -3.72
N ALA A 93 -13.00 8.46 -3.24
CA ALA A 93 -12.25 8.09 -2.05
C ALA A 93 -10.73 8.12 -2.26
N PRO A 94 -9.95 8.24 -1.16
CA PRO A 94 -8.53 7.97 -1.16
C PRO A 94 -8.15 6.57 -1.66
N ALA A 95 -6.90 6.41 -2.10
CA ALA A 95 -6.30 5.16 -2.57
C ALA A 95 -5.32 4.53 -1.56
N TYR A 96 -4.95 5.25 -0.50
CA TYR A 96 -4.02 4.79 0.54
C TYR A 96 -4.37 5.42 1.89
N VAL A 97 -4.06 4.72 2.99
CA VAL A 97 -4.22 5.19 4.37
C VAL A 97 -3.11 4.64 5.25
N ALA A 98 -2.59 5.44 6.18
CA ALA A 98 -1.57 5.04 7.17
C ALA A 98 -1.78 5.73 8.53
N VAL A 99 -1.19 5.17 9.59
CA VAL A 99 -1.33 5.64 10.98
C VAL A 99 0.00 6.19 11.49
N ASP A 100 -0.04 7.39 12.05
CA ASP A 100 1.02 7.97 12.89
C ASP A 100 0.69 7.71 14.36
N GLU A 101 1.28 6.67 14.94
CA GLU A 101 1.07 6.33 16.34
C GLU A 101 1.54 7.42 17.30
N PRO A 102 2.77 7.98 17.18
CA PRO A 102 3.21 9.03 18.10
C PRO A 102 2.33 10.29 18.12
N ARG A 103 1.86 10.76 16.96
CA ARG A 103 1.05 11.99 16.85
C ARG A 103 -0.46 11.73 16.93
N GLN A 104 -0.88 10.46 16.89
CA GLN A 104 -2.29 10.06 16.80
C GLN A 104 -2.96 10.70 15.58
N LEU A 105 -2.37 10.49 14.41
CA LEU A 105 -2.88 10.98 13.13
C LEU A 105 -3.13 9.82 12.16
N VAL A 106 -4.00 10.06 11.18
CA VAL A 106 -4.20 9.20 10.01
C VAL A 106 -3.94 10.01 8.76
N TYR A 107 -3.06 9.52 7.90
CA TYR A 107 -2.78 10.11 6.59
C TYR A 107 -3.53 9.34 5.51
N SER A 108 -4.00 10.05 4.49
CA SER A 108 -4.58 9.40 3.32
C SER A 108 -4.21 10.11 2.02
N ALA A 109 -4.02 9.33 0.96
CA ALA A 109 -3.66 9.80 -0.37
C ALA A 109 -4.88 9.71 -1.31
N ASN A 110 -5.33 10.83 -1.87
CA ASN A 110 -6.40 10.83 -2.86
C ASN A 110 -5.85 10.95 -4.27
N TYR A 111 -5.98 9.84 -5.01
CA TYR A 111 -5.51 9.71 -6.39
C TYR A 111 -6.24 10.68 -7.32
N HIS A 112 -7.57 10.74 -7.25
CA HIS A 112 -8.36 11.47 -8.24
C HIS A 112 -8.35 12.98 -8.02
N THR A 113 -8.11 13.45 -6.79
CA THR A 113 -8.08 14.88 -6.46
C THR A 113 -6.67 15.42 -6.25
N GLY A 114 -5.64 14.58 -6.36
CA GLY A 114 -4.25 14.99 -6.14
C GLY A 114 -4.00 15.49 -4.72
N GLN A 115 -4.61 14.87 -3.70
CA GLN A 115 -4.57 15.38 -2.32
C GLN A 115 -3.84 14.45 -1.35
N ALA A 116 -3.07 15.04 -0.44
CA ALA A 116 -2.69 14.44 0.82
C ALA A 116 -3.57 15.00 1.94
N LEU A 117 -4.23 14.14 2.70
CA LEU A 117 -5.13 14.54 3.78
C LEU A 117 -4.59 14.04 5.13
N VAL A 118 -4.79 14.84 6.17
CA VAL A 118 -4.41 14.53 7.55
C VAL A 118 -5.64 14.55 8.42
N HIS A 119 -5.86 13.48 9.17
CA HIS A 119 -6.92 13.37 10.16
C HIS A 119 -6.30 13.18 11.54
N ARG A 120 -6.90 13.78 12.57
CA ARG A 120 -6.59 13.50 13.96
C ARG A 120 -7.44 12.37 14.48
N ILE A 121 -6.81 11.45 15.21
CA ILE A 121 -7.50 10.45 16.03
C ILE A 121 -7.84 11.11 17.37
N LEU A 122 -9.13 11.20 17.69
CA LEU A 122 -9.62 11.69 18.97
C LEU A 122 -9.53 10.60 20.06
N PRO A 123 -9.67 10.94 21.36
CA PRO A 123 -9.59 9.96 22.44
C PRO A 123 -10.58 8.80 22.30
N ASP A 124 -11.79 9.07 21.76
CA ASP A 124 -12.81 8.06 21.47
C ASP A 124 -12.54 7.24 20.19
N GLY A 125 -11.50 7.59 19.44
CA GLY A 125 -11.10 6.93 18.19
C GLY A 125 -11.70 7.49 16.93
N SER A 126 -12.61 8.47 17.07
CA SER A 126 -13.17 9.16 15.92
C SER A 126 -12.10 10.00 15.21
N LEU A 127 -12.29 10.18 13.91
CA LEU A 127 -11.42 11.00 13.08
C LEU A 127 -12.00 12.40 12.87
N VAL A 128 -11.13 13.40 12.84
CA VAL A 128 -11.45 14.76 12.38
C VAL A 128 -10.36 15.23 11.40
N LEU A 129 -10.77 15.72 10.23
CA LEU A 129 -9.84 16.29 9.25
C LEU A 129 -9.14 17.53 9.83
N THR A 130 -7.81 17.53 9.80
CA THR A 130 -6.99 18.67 10.26
C THR A 130 -6.34 19.42 9.12
N ASP A 131 -6.03 18.77 8.00
CA ASP A 131 -5.34 19.42 6.89
C ASP A 131 -5.59 18.72 5.55
N THR A 132 -5.53 19.49 4.47
CA THR A 132 -5.57 19.01 3.09
C THR A 132 -4.54 19.78 2.28
N VAL A 133 -3.62 19.07 1.66
CA VAL A 133 -2.68 19.61 0.68
C VAL A 133 -3.09 19.12 -0.69
N THR A 134 -3.54 20.04 -1.55
CA THR A 134 -3.83 19.75 -2.96
C THR A 134 -2.58 20.01 -3.80
N ARG A 135 -2.23 19.06 -4.65
CA ARG A 135 -1.14 19.17 -5.61
C ARG A 135 -1.68 19.37 -7.02
N HIS A 136 -0.86 20.01 -7.83
CA HIS A 136 -1.07 20.22 -9.25
C HIS A 136 0.21 19.87 -9.98
N GLY A 137 0.07 19.35 -11.19
CA GLY A 137 1.16 18.82 -11.99
C GLY A 137 0.59 17.82 -13.00
N GLN A 138 1.43 17.43 -13.95
CA GLN A 138 1.12 16.44 -14.97
C GLN A 138 2.44 15.84 -15.46
N GLY A 139 2.36 14.70 -16.14
CA GLY A 139 3.49 13.96 -16.68
C GLY A 139 3.28 13.63 -18.16
N PRO A 140 4.23 12.94 -18.79
CA PRO A 140 4.17 12.64 -20.22
C PRO A 140 3.19 11.50 -20.60
N GLN A 141 2.78 10.65 -19.66
CA GLN A 141 1.93 9.49 -19.96
C GLN A 141 0.43 9.83 -19.94
N PRO A 142 -0.43 9.05 -20.63
CA PRO A 142 -1.87 9.27 -20.62
C PRO A 142 -2.51 9.27 -19.23
N GLU A 143 -1.98 8.46 -18.31
CA GLU A 143 -2.42 8.37 -16.91
C GLU A 143 -1.96 9.55 -16.05
N GLN A 144 -1.14 10.45 -16.59
CA GLN A 144 -0.52 11.58 -15.89
C GLN A 144 -1.13 12.91 -16.36
N ASP A 145 -2.45 12.97 -16.46
CA ASP A 145 -3.20 14.15 -16.92
C ASP A 145 -3.33 15.25 -15.84
N SER A 146 -3.07 14.88 -14.59
CA SER A 146 -3.15 15.72 -13.40
C SER A 146 -2.29 15.12 -12.27
N ALA A 147 -2.30 15.72 -11.08
CA ALA A 147 -1.62 15.17 -9.92
C ALA A 147 -2.41 13.99 -9.34
N HIS A 148 -1.72 12.90 -8.99
CA HIS A 148 -2.31 11.67 -8.49
C HIS A 148 -1.53 11.14 -7.28
N ILE A 149 -1.88 11.61 -6.08
CA ILE A 149 -1.23 11.14 -4.85
C ILE A 149 -1.68 9.72 -4.56
N HIS A 150 -0.74 8.77 -4.56
CA HIS A 150 -1.02 7.34 -4.38
C HIS A 150 -0.46 6.77 -3.06
N TYR A 151 0.42 7.50 -2.36
CA TYR A 151 1.03 7.07 -1.11
C TYR A 151 1.16 8.25 -0.15
N THR A 152 0.96 8.00 1.15
CA THR A 152 1.15 8.96 2.25
C THR A 152 1.55 8.20 3.51
N ASP A 153 2.85 8.06 3.79
CA ASP A 153 3.34 7.35 4.98
C ASP A 153 4.64 7.96 5.52
N LEU A 154 5.03 7.53 6.71
CA LEU A 154 6.12 8.12 7.45
C LEU A 154 7.50 7.73 6.93
N THR A 155 8.40 8.70 6.97
CA THR A 155 9.85 8.48 6.92
C THR A 155 10.36 7.93 8.26
N PRO A 156 11.57 7.34 8.33
CA PRO A 156 12.14 6.85 9.59
C PRO A 156 12.26 7.95 10.68
N ASP A 157 12.51 9.19 10.29
CA ASP A 157 12.59 10.38 11.14
C ASP A 157 11.23 11.09 11.34
N GLN A 158 10.12 10.42 11.02
CA GLN A 158 8.75 10.86 11.33
C GLN A 158 8.27 12.08 10.52
N ARG A 159 8.81 12.33 9.33
CA ARG A 159 8.21 13.20 8.30
C ARG A 159 7.18 12.41 7.51
N LEU A 160 6.33 13.08 6.73
CA LEU A 160 5.40 12.43 5.82
C LEU A 160 5.98 12.45 4.40
N VAL A 161 5.98 11.30 3.73
CA VAL A 161 6.32 11.21 2.31
C VAL A 161 5.10 10.88 1.47
N CYS A 162 4.96 11.55 0.34
CA CYS A 162 3.88 11.34 -0.61
C CYS A 162 4.43 11.01 -2.00
N CYS A 163 3.88 9.97 -2.64
CA CYS A 163 4.18 9.67 -4.04
C CYS A 163 3.06 10.22 -4.93
N ASP A 164 3.42 11.12 -5.85
CA ASP A 164 2.53 11.67 -6.86
C ASP A 164 2.82 11.01 -8.21
N LEU A 165 2.02 10.00 -8.55
CA LEU A 165 2.13 9.27 -9.80
C LEU A 165 2.00 10.21 -11.00
N GLY A 166 1.08 11.17 -10.90
CA GLY A 166 0.67 12.05 -11.98
C GLY A 166 1.69 13.12 -12.33
N SER A 167 2.52 13.55 -11.38
CA SER A 167 3.54 14.59 -11.61
C SER A 167 4.99 14.09 -11.64
N ASP A 168 5.22 12.79 -11.50
CA ASP A 168 6.56 12.20 -11.36
C ASP A 168 7.33 12.77 -10.16
N GLU A 169 6.62 13.03 -9.04
CA GLU A 169 7.19 13.65 -7.84
C GLU A 169 7.06 12.74 -6.60
N VAL A 170 8.10 12.74 -5.76
CA VAL A 170 8.05 12.27 -4.37
C VAL A 170 8.26 13.49 -3.47
N LEU A 171 7.29 13.71 -2.60
CA LEU A 171 7.17 14.92 -1.78
C LEU A 171 7.45 14.56 -0.32
N THR A 172 8.26 15.35 0.36
CA THR A 172 8.50 15.20 1.80
C THR A 172 7.93 16.41 2.53
N PHE A 173 7.16 16.14 3.58
CA PHE A 173 6.52 17.16 4.43
C PHE A 173 6.92 17.00 5.89
N ASP A 174 7.18 18.12 6.55
CA ASP A 174 7.14 18.16 8.02
C ASP A 174 5.70 18.06 8.52
N VAL A 175 5.53 17.33 9.63
CA VAL A 175 4.23 17.16 10.29
C VAL A 175 4.26 17.70 11.70
N THR A 176 3.43 18.72 11.95
CA THR A 176 3.23 19.26 13.30
C THR A 176 2.38 18.31 14.15
N ALA A 177 2.47 18.43 15.48
CA ALA A 177 1.59 17.69 16.39
C ALA A 177 0.10 18.02 16.16
N GLN A 178 -0.21 19.20 15.60
CA GLN A 178 -1.56 19.63 15.23
C GLN A 178 -2.07 18.96 13.95
N GLY A 179 -1.22 18.21 13.23
CA GLY A 179 -1.57 17.54 11.98
C GLY A 179 -1.57 18.48 10.79
N LYS A 180 -0.66 19.46 10.78
CA LYS A 180 -0.42 20.37 9.65
C LYS A 180 0.84 19.99 8.89
N LEU A 181 0.76 20.02 7.56
CA LEU A 181 1.85 19.68 6.64
C LEU A 181 2.59 20.91 6.15
N THR A 182 3.91 20.82 6.04
CA THR A 182 4.75 21.82 5.37
C THR A 182 5.73 21.14 4.44
N LEU A 183 5.67 21.45 3.14
CA LEU A 183 6.55 20.84 2.14
C LEU A 183 7.99 21.27 2.42
N VAL A 184 8.91 20.31 2.52
CA VAL A 184 10.33 20.57 2.78
C VAL A 184 11.24 20.12 1.64
N ALA A 185 10.85 19.10 0.89
CA ALA A 185 11.63 18.60 -0.23
C ALA A 185 10.73 18.00 -1.32
N THR A 186 11.22 18.07 -2.55
CA THR A 186 10.63 17.40 -3.71
C THR A 186 11.75 16.70 -4.46
N TYR A 187 11.58 15.40 -4.67
CA TYR A 187 12.37 14.61 -5.60
C TYR A 187 11.55 14.38 -6.87
N LYS A 188 12.20 14.50 -8.04
CA LYS A 188 11.57 14.24 -9.35
C LYS A 188 12.15 12.96 -9.92
N THR A 189 11.28 12.03 -10.28
CA THR A 189 11.66 10.80 -11.00
C THR A 189 11.92 11.11 -12.47
N THR A 190 12.44 10.11 -13.20
CA THR A 190 12.47 10.16 -14.66
C THR A 190 11.04 10.38 -15.19
N PRO A 191 10.82 11.24 -16.22
CA PRO A 191 9.49 11.47 -16.77
C PRO A 191 8.81 10.18 -17.23
N GLY A 192 7.56 9.97 -16.82
CA GLY A 192 6.77 8.78 -17.11
C GLY A 192 7.08 7.58 -16.20
N PHE A 193 7.78 7.78 -15.10
CA PHE A 193 8.06 6.72 -14.13
C PHE A 193 6.82 6.38 -13.29
N GLY A 194 6.02 7.39 -12.92
CA GLY A 194 4.79 7.24 -12.16
C GLY A 194 5.03 6.66 -10.76
N PRO A 195 5.67 7.39 -9.83
CA PRO A 195 5.97 6.89 -8.49
C PRO A 195 4.68 6.50 -7.76
N ARG A 196 4.61 5.26 -7.27
CA ARG A 196 3.39 4.71 -6.67
C ARG A 196 3.49 4.54 -5.17
N HIS A 197 4.30 3.58 -4.72
CA HIS A 197 4.56 3.29 -3.30
C HIS A 197 6.07 3.24 -3.07
N LEU A 198 6.51 3.37 -1.82
CA LEU A 198 7.90 3.12 -1.44
C LEU A 198 8.00 2.33 -0.14
N VAL A 199 9.19 1.79 0.13
CA VAL A 199 9.53 1.16 1.41
C VAL A 199 10.97 1.51 1.79
N TYR A 200 11.23 1.77 3.07
CA TYR A 200 12.57 2.04 3.57
C TYR A 200 13.32 0.75 3.88
N HIS A 201 14.64 0.77 3.67
CA HIS A 201 15.52 -0.24 4.24
C HIS A 201 15.46 -0.15 5.78
N PRO A 202 15.38 -1.28 6.52
CA PRO A 202 15.20 -1.24 7.98
C PRO A 202 16.31 -0.52 8.76
N THR A 203 17.52 -0.46 8.20
CA THR A 203 18.71 0.07 8.90
C THR A 203 19.56 1.04 8.09
N LEU A 204 19.28 1.21 6.79
CA LEU A 204 20.09 2.04 5.90
C LEU A 204 19.27 3.28 5.50
N PRO A 205 19.91 4.42 5.21
CA PRO A 205 19.22 5.62 4.74
C PRO A 205 18.81 5.49 3.27
N ILE A 206 18.12 4.39 2.92
CA ILE A 206 17.72 4.02 1.56
C ILE A 206 16.22 3.72 1.55
N ALA A 207 15.55 4.18 0.50
CA ALA A 207 14.20 3.78 0.15
C ALA A 207 14.18 3.12 -1.24
N TYR A 208 13.24 2.21 -1.44
CA TYR A 208 12.96 1.57 -2.72
C TYR A 208 11.60 2.03 -3.19
N LEU A 209 11.57 2.71 -4.33
CA LEU A 209 10.38 3.31 -4.91
C LEU A 209 9.93 2.51 -6.14
N ILE A 210 8.69 2.02 -6.14
CA ILE A 210 8.11 1.36 -7.33
C ILE A 210 7.46 2.41 -8.22
N GLY A 211 7.85 2.43 -9.50
CA GLY A 211 7.18 3.17 -10.57
C GLY A 211 6.09 2.31 -11.19
N GLU A 212 4.83 2.77 -11.12
CA GLU A 212 3.69 2.08 -11.74
C GLU A 212 3.88 2.02 -13.25
N LEU A 213 4.05 3.18 -13.87
CA LEU A 213 4.13 3.33 -15.32
C LEU A 213 5.50 2.89 -15.86
N GLY A 214 6.56 3.16 -15.09
CA GLY A 214 7.93 2.81 -15.46
C GLY A 214 8.27 1.32 -15.33
N SER A 215 7.44 0.53 -14.62
CA SER A 215 7.68 -0.90 -14.36
C SER A 215 9.11 -1.19 -13.87
N ALA A 216 9.55 -0.38 -12.90
CA ALA A 216 10.89 -0.41 -12.37
C ALA A 216 10.92 0.04 -10.90
N VAL A 217 11.89 -0.48 -10.15
CA VAL A 217 12.24 0.00 -8.82
C VAL A 217 13.40 0.97 -8.93
N GLN A 218 13.23 2.16 -8.36
CA GLN A 218 14.28 3.15 -8.19
C GLN A 218 14.81 3.06 -6.75
N VAL A 219 16.13 2.86 -6.59
CA VAL A 219 16.82 3.02 -5.31
C VAL A 219 16.95 4.51 -5.03
N LEU A 220 16.63 4.95 -3.82
CA LEU A 220 16.72 6.32 -3.38
C LEU A 220 17.54 6.42 -2.10
N HIS A 221 18.49 7.35 -2.05
CA HIS A 221 19.16 7.70 -0.79
C HIS A 221 18.36 8.81 -0.10
N TYR A 222 18.12 8.65 1.19
CA TYR A 222 17.34 9.58 2.00
C TYR A 222 18.24 10.38 2.95
N ASP A 223 18.20 11.71 2.84
CA ASP A 223 18.84 12.61 3.78
C ASP A 223 17.83 13.10 4.83
N ALA A 224 17.89 12.54 6.05
CA ALA A 224 16.99 12.92 7.14
C ALA A 224 17.15 14.38 7.60
N ALA A 225 18.31 15.01 7.38
CA ALA A 225 18.51 16.41 7.77
C ALA A 225 17.65 17.36 6.92
N THR A 226 17.52 17.06 5.63
CA THR A 226 16.82 17.90 4.65
C THR A 226 15.47 17.34 4.19
N GLY A 227 15.23 16.05 4.41
CA GLY A 227 14.08 15.33 3.86
C GLY A 227 14.20 15.02 2.36
N GLN A 228 15.36 15.26 1.75
CA GLN A 228 15.58 15.12 0.31
C GLN A 228 15.89 13.65 -0.07
N PHE A 229 15.43 13.25 -1.26
CA PHE A 229 15.90 12.03 -1.91
C PHE A 229 16.85 12.33 -3.06
N THR A 230 17.83 11.47 -3.25
CA THR A 230 18.67 11.40 -4.46
C THR A 230 18.56 10.03 -5.10
N ALA A 231 18.67 9.98 -6.43
CA ALA A 231 18.53 8.76 -7.20
C ALA A 231 19.80 7.90 -7.13
N GLY A 232 19.63 6.61 -6.83
CA GLY A 232 20.61 5.55 -7.03
C GLY A 232 20.33 4.74 -8.29
N ALA A 233 20.64 3.44 -8.27
CA ALA A 233 20.37 2.54 -9.38
C ALA A 233 18.87 2.29 -9.60
N GLN A 234 18.50 2.01 -10.85
CA GLN A 234 17.14 1.59 -11.22
C GLN A 234 17.18 0.16 -11.75
N GLN A 235 16.21 -0.67 -11.35
CA GLN A 235 16.09 -2.06 -11.77
C GLN A 235 14.70 -2.32 -12.34
N SER A 236 14.62 -2.86 -13.56
CA SER A 236 13.33 -3.25 -14.16
C SER A 236 12.70 -4.42 -13.42
N THR A 237 11.37 -4.37 -13.26
CA THR A 237 10.58 -5.46 -12.68
C THR A 237 10.18 -6.50 -13.72
N LEU A 238 10.15 -6.15 -15.00
CA LEU A 238 9.68 -7.03 -16.08
C LEU A 238 10.71 -8.06 -16.51
N ALA A 239 10.26 -9.17 -17.07
CA ALA A 239 11.10 -10.02 -17.89
C ALA A 239 11.48 -9.30 -19.19
N ALA A 240 12.71 -9.50 -19.67
CA ALA A 240 13.22 -8.80 -20.86
C ALA A 240 12.41 -9.04 -22.14
N ALA A 241 11.68 -10.16 -22.21
CA ALA A 241 10.85 -10.51 -23.36
C ALA A 241 9.38 -10.03 -23.25
N PHE A 242 8.97 -9.47 -22.11
CA PHE A 242 7.59 -9.01 -21.91
C PHE A 242 7.38 -7.65 -22.58
N THR A 243 6.36 -7.56 -23.43
CA THR A 243 6.03 -6.35 -24.21
C THR A 243 4.56 -5.92 -24.06
N GLY A 244 3.80 -6.59 -23.19
CA GLY A 244 2.41 -6.23 -22.90
C GLY A 244 2.29 -5.01 -21.99
N HIS A 245 1.06 -4.60 -21.71
CA HIS A 245 0.78 -3.61 -20.68
C HIS A 245 1.26 -4.13 -19.31
N ASN A 246 1.87 -3.24 -18.50
CA ASN A 246 2.21 -3.54 -17.13
C ASN A 246 2.11 -2.30 -16.24
N GLY A 247 1.68 -2.50 -14.99
CA GLY A 247 1.72 -1.52 -13.92
C GLY A 247 2.33 -2.08 -12.65
N GLY A 248 3.47 -1.55 -12.19
CA GLY A 248 4.02 -1.87 -10.87
C GLY A 248 3.01 -1.49 -9.76
N ALA A 249 2.85 -2.31 -8.73
CA ALA A 249 1.84 -2.08 -7.69
C ALA A 249 2.43 -2.02 -6.27
N ALA A 250 2.42 -3.12 -5.52
CA ALA A 250 2.93 -3.15 -4.16
C ALA A 250 4.43 -3.40 -4.14
N ILE A 251 5.09 -2.91 -3.09
CA ILE A 251 6.50 -3.09 -2.81
C ILE A 251 6.67 -3.37 -1.31
N ARG A 252 7.39 -4.44 -0.95
CA ARG A 252 7.60 -4.85 0.45
C ARG A 252 9.05 -5.32 0.63
N ILE A 253 9.61 -5.07 1.80
CA ILE A 253 10.96 -5.51 2.17
C ILE A 253 10.87 -6.46 3.36
N THR A 254 11.77 -7.43 3.43
CA THR A 254 11.92 -8.28 4.62
C THR A 254 12.51 -7.48 5.77
N ARG A 255 12.20 -7.89 7.01
CA ARG A 255 12.66 -7.21 8.23
C ARG A 255 14.17 -7.19 8.40
N ASP A 256 14.84 -8.20 7.84
CA ASP A 256 16.30 -8.27 7.81
C ASP A 256 16.94 -7.40 6.72
N GLY A 257 16.13 -6.73 5.89
CA GLY A 257 16.57 -5.86 4.80
C GLY A 257 17.20 -6.59 3.62
N ARG A 258 17.18 -7.93 3.57
CA ARG A 258 17.93 -8.69 2.55
C ARG A 258 17.15 -8.90 1.26
N TYR A 259 15.82 -8.82 1.28
CA TYR A 259 14.98 -9.08 0.11
C TYR A 259 13.88 -8.07 -0.07
N LEU A 260 13.69 -7.66 -1.32
CA LEU A 260 12.62 -6.78 -1.77
C LEU A 260 11.69 -7.56 -2.71
N TYR A 261 10.39 -7.40 -2.53
CA TYR A 261 9.37 -7.98 -3.40
C TYR A 261 8.54 -6.87 -4.02
N VAL A 262 8.12 -7.07 -5.26
CA VAL A 262 7.18 -6.18 -5.97
C VAL A 262 6.15 -6.99 -6.75
N SER A 263 4.97 -6.42 -6.97
CA SER A 263 3.95 -7.01 -7.84
C SER A 263 3.78 -6.23 -9.15
N ASN A 264 3.55 -6.98 -10.23
CA ASN A 264 3.37 -6.47 -11.59
C ASN A 264 1.95 -6.83 -12.09
N ARG A 265 1.11 -5.82 -12.36
CA ARG A 265 -0.23 -5.99 -12.95
C ARG A 265 -0.12 -5.98 -14.47
N GLY A 266 -0.42 -7.09 -15.13
CA GLY A 266 -0.20 -7.26 -16.56
C GLY A 266 0.71 -8.45 -16.85
N GLU A 267 1.99 -8.39 -16.41
CA GLU A 267 2.82 -9.60 -16.39
C GLU A 267 2.30 -10.62 -15.36
N ASN A 268 1.56 -10.15 -14.35
CA ASN A 268 0.91 -10.95 -13.32
C ASN A 268 1.91 -11.82 -12.55
N THR A 269 2.96 -11.14 -12.07
CA THR A 269 4.08 -11.73 -11.35
C THR A 269 4.34 -11.04 -10.02
N LEU A 270 4.88 -11.82 -9.08
CA LEU A 270 5.71 -11.30 -8.00
C LEU A 270 7.18 -11.42 -8.42
N VAL A 271 7.95 -10.37 -8.13
CA VAL A 271 9.38 -10.32 -8.44
C VAL A 271 10.15 -10.12 -7.15
N GLY A 272 11.04 -11.07 -6.84
CA GLY A 272 11.91 -11.04 -5.67
C GLY A 272 13.32 -10.62 -6.06
N PHE A 273 13.84 -9.60 -5.38
CA PHE A 273 15.20 -9.12 -5.49
C PHE A 273 15.98 -9.42 -4.21
N ALA A 274 17.23 -9.86 -4.34
CA ALA A 274 18.20 -9.77 -3.26
C ALA A 274 18.79 -8.36 -3.26
N ILE A 275 18.95 -7.81 -2.06
CA ILE A 275 19.52 -6.49 -1.82
C ILE A 275 20.99 -6.66 -1.45
N SER A 276 21.88 -5.88 -2.07
CA SER A 276 23.30 -5.85 -1.68
C SER A 276 23.47 -5.34 -0.24
N ALA A 277 24.61 -5.65 0.39
CA ALA A 277 24.85 -5.28 1.78
C ALA A 277 24.85 -3.77 2.04
N ASP A 278 25.16 -2.96 1.03
CA ASP A 278 25.08 -1.49 1.05
C ASP A 278 23.70 -0.95 0.65
N GLY A 279 22.76 -1.80 0.25
CA GLY A 279 21.41 -1.43 -0.16
C GLY A 279 21.27 -0.90 -1.59
N GLU A 280 22.38 -0.73 -2.31
CA GLU A 280 22.46 0.02 -3.57
C GLU A 280 22.03 -0.77 -4.81
N THR A 281 22.19 -2.09 -4.78
CA THR A 281 21.98 -2.97 -5.94
C THR A 281 20.88 -3.98 -5.66
N LEU A 282 19.95 -4.09 -6.60
CA LEU A 282 18.87 -5.08 -6.61
C LEU A 282 19.17 -6.17 -7.64
N THR A 283 19.40 -7.39 -7.17
CA THR A 283 19.61 -8.55 -8.05
C THR A 283 18.35 -9.41 -8.09
N CYS A 284 17.72 -9.51 -9.25
CA CYS A 284 16.53 -10.36 -9.41
C CYS A 284 16.86 -11.83 -9.11
N GLN A 285 16.24 -12.39 -8.08
CA GLN A 285 16.34 -13.80 -7.71
C GLN A 285 15.27 -14.63 -8.39
N GLN A 286 14.07 -14.08 -8.53
CA GLN A 286 12.93 -14.81 -9.05
C GLN A 286 11.87 -13.88 -9.65
N ARG A 287 11.21 -14.37 -10.70
CA ARG A 287 9.90 -13.90 -11.14
C ARG A 287 8.97 -15.10 -11.10
N ILE A 288 7.85 -14.99 -10.41
CA ILE A 288 6.89 -16.08 -10.22
C ILE A 288 5.48 -15.61 -10.53
N SER A 289 4.70 -16.45 -11.23
CA SER A 289 3.29 -16.17 -11.48
C SER A 289 2.52 -16.05 -10.16
N VAL A 290 1.54 -15.14 -10.13
CA VAL A 290 0.63 -14.99 -8.99
C VAL A 290 -0.59 -15.93 -9.04
N ALA A 291 -0.68 -16.79 -10.07
CA ALA A 291 -1.82 -17.67 -10.32
C ALA A 291 -3.17 -16.95 -10.30
N GLY A 292 -3.19 -15.74 -10.86
CA GLY A 292 -4.33 -14.85 -10.96
C GLY A 292 -4.02 -13.65 -11.86
N ASP A 293 -4.92 -12.68 -11.90
CA ASP A 293 -4.82 -11.49 -12.73
C ASP A 293 -4.86 -10.21 -11.88
N PHE A 294 -3.98 -9.26 -12.22
CA PHE A 294 -3.82 -7.98 -11.54
C PHE A 294 -3.50 -8.10 -10.02
N PRO A 295 -2.29 -8.56 -9.64
CA PRO A 295 -1.84 -8.61 -8.25
C PRO A 295 -1.61 -7.20 -7.69
N ARG A 296 -2.67 -6.60 -7.12
CA ARG A 296 -2.68 -5.19 -6.72
C ARG A 296 -1.99 -4.94 -5.38
N ASP A 297 -2.04 -5.91 -4.48
CA ASP A 297 -1.31 -5.87 -3.22
C ASP A 297 -0.89 -7.27 -2.77
N PHE A 298 0.09 -7.29 -1.89
CA PHE A 298 0.53 -8.48 -1.18
C PHE A 298 1.20 -8.07 0.13
N ALA A 299 1.28 -9.01 1.07
CA ALA A 299 2.00 -8.83 2.32
C ALA A 299 2.77 -10.10 2.69
N LEU A 300 3.93 -9.89 3.32
CA LEU A 300 4.59 -10.95 4.07
C LEU A 300 3.90 -11.12 5.42
N ASP A 301 3.85 -12.35 5.91
CA ASP A 301 3.37 -12.61 7.26
C ASP A 301 4.33 -12.03 8.32
N PRO A 302 3.90 -11.93 9.59
CA PRO A 302 4.74 -11.43 10.67
C PRO A 302 6.04 -12.19 10.93
N SER A 303 6.31 -13.34 10.31
CA SER A 303 7.60 -14.03 10.41
C SER A 303 8.49 -13.91 9.16
N ASP A 304 8.02 -13.21 8.11
CA ASP A 304 8.64 -13.21 6.77
C ASP A 304 8.82 -14.62 6.17
N THR A 305 8.01 -15.61 6.58
CA THR A 305 8.07 -17.00 6.10
C THR A 305 7.05 -17.28 4.99
N PHE A 306 5.95 -16.55 4.97
CA PHE A 306 4.86 -16.68 4.03
C PHE A 306 4.54 -15.33 3.40
N LEU A 307 3.91 -15.39 2.22
CA LEU A 307 3.44 -14.22 1.51
C LEU A 307 2.05 -14.52 0.95
N VAL A 308 1.12 -13.59 1.16
CA VAL A 308 -0.24 -13.67 0.61
C VAL A 308 -0.41 -12.57 -0.43
N CYS A 309 -0.78 -12.96 -1.65
CA CYS A 309 -0.99 -12.05 -2.78
C CYS A 309 -2.47 -11.96 -3.13
N ALA A 310 -2.95 -10.73 -3.35
CA ALA A 310 -4.32 -10.42 -3.73
C ALA A 310 -4.41 -10.08 -5.22
N ASN A 311 -5.13 -10.90 -5.98
CA ASN A 311 -5.34 -10.72 -7.42
C ASN A 311 -6.72 -10.14 -7.66
N GLN A 312 -6.75 -8.88 -8.08
CA GLN A 312 -7.96 -8.07 -8.17
C GLN A 312 -8.96 -8.67 -9.18
N ASN A 313 -8.51 -8.87 -10.42
CA ASN A 313 -9.42 -9.16 -11.53
C ASN A 313 -9.87 -10.62 -11.55
N SER A 314 -9.03 -11.54 -11.06
CA SER A 314 -9.38 -12.95 -10.92
C SER A 314 -10.13 -13.28 -9.62
N SER A 315 -10.32 -12.30 -8.72
CA SER A 315 -11.02 -12.48 -7.43
C SER A 315 -10.51 -13.70 -6.66
N ASN A 316 -9.19 -13.78 -6.49
CA ASN A 316 -8.56 -14.83 -5.71
C ASN A 316 -7.33 -14.34 -4.94
N LEU A 317 -6.95 -15.11 -3.93
CA LEU A 317 -5.68 -15.00 -3.22
C LEU A 317 -4.77 -16.16 -3.59
N THR A 318 -3.47 -15.93 -3.46
CA THR A 318 -2.43 -16.94 -3.63
C THR A 318 -1.49 -16.91 -2.42
N LEU A 319 -1.21 -18.10 -1.86
CA LEU A 319 -0.31 -18.28 -0.73
C LEU A 319 1.03 -18.82 -1.22
N PHE A 320 2.10 -18.15 -0.80
CA PHE A 320 3.48 -18.54 -1.06
C PHE A 320 4.22 -18.80 0.25
N LYS A 321 5.19 -19.71 0.19
CA LYS A 321 6.24 -19.87 1.20
C LYS A 321 7.52 -19.23 0.71
N ARG A 322 8.16 -18.42 1.55
CA ARG A 322 9.45 -17.81 1.30
C ARG A 322 10.56 -18.67 1.90
N ASP A 323 11.60 -18.90 1.11
CA ASP A 323 12.88 -19.40 1.60
C ASP A 323 13.69 -18.22 2.19
N ALA A 324 14.00 -18.26 3.48
CA ALA A 324 14.67 -17.15 4.18
C ALA A 324 16.14 -16.95 3.76
N THR A 325 16.77 -17.94 3.13
CA THR A 325 18.18 -17.90 2.73
C THR A 325 18.38 -17.41 1.30
N THR A 326 17.41 -17.66 0.42
CA THR A 326 17.47 -17.30 -1.00
C THR A 326 16.46 -16.21 -1.37
N GLY A 327 15.44 -15.98 -0.54
CA GLY A 327 14.33 -15.09 -0.82
C GLY A 327 13.35 -15.62 -1.86
N GLN A 328 13.54 -16.83 -2.39
CA GLN A 328 12.65 -17.39 -3.39
C GLN A 328 11.30 -17.80 -2.77
N LEU A 329 10.24 -17.64 -3.54
CA LEU A 329 8.88 -18.00 -3.23
C LEU A 329 8.51 -19.33 -3.88
N THR A 330 7.84 -20.20 -3.13
CA THR A 330 7.19 -21.42 -3.62
C THR A 330 5.69 -21.27 -3.42
N GLN A 331 4.90 -21.42 -4.48
CA GLN A 331 3.45 -21.40 -4.38
C GLN A 331 2.96 -22.62 -3.59
N LEU A 332 2.20 -22.40 -2.52
CA LEU A 332 1.59 -23.45 -1.72
C LEU A 332 0.14 -23.70 -2.12
N ALA A 333 -0.60 -22.63 -2.38
CA ALA A 333 -2.01 -22.68 -2.76
C ALA A 333 -2.37 -21.47 -3.64
N ALA A 334 -3.35 -21.65 -4.52
CA ALA A 334 -3.89 -20.62 -5.40
C ALA A 334 -5.40 -20.77 -5.50
N ASN A 335 -6.08 -19.83 -6.16
CA ASN A 335 -7.54 -19.83 -6.34
C ASN A 335 -8.32 -19.83 -5.01
N ILE A 336 -7.72 -19.26 -3.95
CA ILE A 336 -8.40 -19.10 -2.68
C ILE A 336 -9.39 -17.94 -2.84
N ALA A 337 -10.68 -18.21 -2.69
CA ALA A 337 -11.72 -17.23 -3.01
C ALA A 337 -11.62 -15.97 -2.14
N CYS A 338 -11.64 -14.81 -2.79
CA CYS A 338 -11.84 -13.50 -2.18
C CYS A 338 -12.38 -12.54 -3.25
N SER A 339 -13.46 -11.80 -2.97
CA SER A 339 -14.03 -10.90 -3.97
C SER A 339 -13.13 -9.67 -4.18
N GLU A 340 -12.70 -9.41 -5.41
CA GLU A 340 -11.97 -8.20 -5.83
C GLU A 340 -10.90 -7.69 -4.83
N PRO A 341 -10.00 -8.54 -4.29
CA PRO A 341 -9.09 -8.15 -3.22
C PRO A 341 -7.99 -7.22 -3.76
N VAL A 342 -7.72 -6.14 -3.03
CA VAL A 342 -6.75 -5.11 -3.43
C VAL A 342 -5.88 -4.58 -2.29
N CYS A 343 -6.09 -5.06 -1.06
CA CYS A 343 -5.22 -4.79 0.09
C CYS A 343 -5.10 -6.05 0.95
N VAL A 344 -3.88 -6.37 1.40
CA VAL A 344 -3.60 -7.49 2.32
C VAL A 344 -2.94 -6.94 3.58
N HIS A 345 -3.61 -7.08 4.73
CA HIS A 345 -3.13 -6.56 6.00
C HIS A 345 -3.10 -7.66 7.07
N PHE A 346 -1.92 -8.06 7.51
CA PHE A 346 -1.77 -8.97 8.65
C PHE A 346 -2.04 -8.25 9.97
N MET A 347 -2.91 -8.82 10.80
CA MET A 347 -3.14 -8.33 12.15
C MET A 347 -1.96 -8.73 13.05
N HIS A 348 -1.35 -7.75 13.69
CA HIS A 348 -0.38 -7.98 14.75
C HIS A 348 -1.14 -8.07 16.08
N ILE A 349 -1.60 -9.28 16.42
CA ILE A 349 -2.33 -9.57 17.66
C ILE A 349 -1.34 -9.95 18.77
#